data_AF-A0A059LHR2-F1
#
_entry.id   AF-A0A059LHR2-F1
#
_cell.length_a   1.000
_cell.length_b   1.000
_cell.length_c   1.000
_cell.angle_alpha   90.00
_cell.angle_beta   90.00
_cell.angle_gamma   90.00
#
_symmetry.space_group_name_H-M   'P 1'
#
loop_
_entity.id
_entity.type
_entity.pdbx_description
1 polymer ?
#
loop_
_entity_poly.entity_id
_entity_poly.type
_entity_poly.pdbx_seq_one_letter_code
_entity_poly.pdbx_strand_id
1 'polypeptide(L)'
;DPHKRAHYDQHGRELGTNAPGPRRGSGGPFQGADDIDPAEIFNMFFGGSPFAPQGYVFRSQFGGFPPRARGGAQQGGGGAGVSLPPGMAQILQLLPIFLLVLLAYLGQPSAPEYSLQRGGRYGAPLATVRRNVPFFVNDVAAIDKVYPPTSRKRMRLENEVENDYKEMLQQKCYNERMIQQRYTYFGRADKARAMELEHCKQLNEVFGTASGRVAAAAG
;
A
#
# COMPACT_ATOMS: atom_id res chain seq x y z
N ASP A 1 12.27 16.98 23.78
CA ASP A 1 13.09 18.04 24.40
C ASP A 1 14.51 17.51 24.66
N PRO A 2 15.57 18.15 24.13
CA PRO A 2 16.95 17.71 24.29
C PRO A 2 17.41 17.64 25.75
N HIS A 3 16.90 18.52 26.61
CA HIS A 3 17.33 18.61 28.01
C HIS A 3 16.80 17.44 28.86
N LYS A 4 15.58 16.97 28.58
CA LYS A 4 15.01 15.80 29.26
C LYS A 4 15.73 14.49 28.92
N ARG A 5 16.21 14.37 27.67
CA ARG A 5 17.01 13.22 27.23
C ARG A 5 18.35 13.16 27.96
N ALA A 6 19.04 14.29 28.05
CA ALA A 6 20.33 14.38 28.75
C ALA A 6 20.21 14.02 30.24
N HIS A 7 19.12 14.42 30.91
CA HIS A 7 18.87 14.06 32.31
C HIS A 7 18.63 12.55 32.50
N TYR A 8 17.87 11.92 31.59
CA TYR A 8 17.58 10.49 31.66
C TYR A 8 18.83 9.63 31.37
N ASP A 9 19.66 10.10 30.43
CA ASP A 9 20.93 9.47 30.08
C ASP A 9 21.95 9.55 31.23
N GLN A 10 21.89 10.60 32.06
CA GLN A 10 22.77 10.76 33.24
C GLN A 10 22.31 9.99 34.48
N HIS A 11 21.01 9.95 34.77
CA HIS A 11 20.51 9.43 36.04
C HIS A 11 19.91 8.02 35.96
N GLY A 12 19.65 7.50 34.75
CA GLY A 12 19.00 6.20 34.59
C GLY A 12 17.64 6.13 35.27
N ARG A 13 17.04 4.93 35.32
CA ARG A 13 15.72 4.72 35.92
C ARG A 13 15.86 4.65 37.44
N GLU A 14 15.67 5.76 38.15
CA GLU A 14 15.66 5.72 39.62
C GLU A 14 14.45 4.91 40.13
N LEU A 15 14.70 3.68 40.59
CA LEU A 15 13.75 2.89 41.38
C LEU A 15 13.69 3.47 42.80
N GLY A 16 12.97 4.58 42.95
CA GLY A 16 12.73 5.24 44.23
C GLY A 16 11.62 4.55 45.03
N THR A 17 12.01 3.69 45.96
CA THR A 17 11.22 3.31 47.14
C THR A 17 10.95 4.53 48.04
N ASN A 18 9.70 4.63 48.54
CA ASN A 18 9.18 5.43 49.69
C ASN A 18 8.45 6.76 49.40
N ALA A 19 7.12 6.66 49.15
CA ALA A 19 5.95 7.34 49.76
C ALA A 19 5.95 8.89 50.02
N PRO A 20 4.80 9.62 49.92
CA PRO A 20 3.45 9.23 50.38
C PRO A 20 2.28 9.56 49.42
N GLY A 21 1.10 9.02 49.76
CA GLY A 21 -0.15 9.02 48.98
C GLY A 21 -0.78 10.37 48.59
N PRO A 22 -1.92 10.33 47.87
CA PRO A 22 -2.38 11.42 47.02
C PRO A 22 -2.98 12.56 47.85
N ARG A 23 -2.30 13.72 47.83
CA ARG A 23 -2.93 14.98 48.23
C ARG A 23 -3.88 15.42 47.12
N ARG A 24 -5.17 15.24 47.37
CA ARG A 24 -6.23 16.03 46.74
C ARG A 24 -5.94 17.52 47.00
N GLY A 25 -5.80 18.31 45.96
CA GLY A 25 -5.54 19.75 46.09
C GLY A 25 -5.52 20.46 44.76
N SER A 26 -6.72 20.86 44.29
CA SER A 26 -7.03 22.16 43.70
C SER A 26 -5.91 22.90 42.94
N GLY A 27 -6.05 23.03 41.61
CA GLY A 27 -5.27 24.04 40.87
C GLY A 27 -5.35 23.99 39.35
N GLY A 28 -6.40 24.59 38.76
CA GLY A 28 -6.35 25.28 37.45
C GLY A 28 -6.22 24.45 36.15
N PRO A 29 -6.93 24.81 35.06
CA PRO A 29 -6.98 24.03 33.81
C PRO A 29 -5.78 24.25 32.86
N PHE A 30 -4.64 24.75 33.33
CA PHE A 30 -3.51 25.08 32.47
C PHE A 30 -2.19 25.02 33.24
N GLN A 31 -1.60 23.83 33.37
CA GLN A 31 -0.23 23.65 33.87
C GLN A 31 0.33 22.29 33.40
N GLY A 32 1.44 22.34 32.66
CA GLY A 32 2.34 21.20 32.43
C GLY A 32 2.09 20.39 31.17
N ALA A 33 2.80 20.72 30.09
CA ALA A 33 2.98 19.85 28.92
C ALA A 33 3.94 18.66 29.20
N ASP A 34 4.03 18.24 30.47
CA ASP A 34 5.11 17.38 30.97
C ASP A 34 4.65 15.96 31.34
N ASP A 35 3.35 15.70 31.39
CA ASP A 35 2.78 14.39 31.74
C ASP A 35 1.85 13.84 30.65
N ILE A 36 2.30 13.84 29.39
CA ILE A 36 1.58 13.09 28.34
C ILE A 36 2.03 11.63 28.43
N ASP A 37 1.17 10.75 28.95
CA ASP A 37 1.43 9.31 29.01
C ASP A 37 1.54 8.75 27.58
N PRO A 38 2.63 8.07 27.19
CA PRO A 38 2.73 7.44 25.87
C PRO A 38 1.58 6.47 25.59
N ALA A 39 1.00 5.84 26.61
CA ALA A 39 -0.20 5.01 26.43
C ALA A 39 -1.40 5.85 25.97
N GLU A 40 -1.52 7.11 26.39
CA GLU A 40 -2.57 8.04 25.95
C GLU A 40 -2.39 8.43 24.49
N ILE A 41 -1.15 8.63 24.02
CA ILE A 41 -0.85 8.86 22.59
C ILE A 41 -1.20 7.63 21.76
N PHE A 42 -0.80 6.43 22.20
CA PHE A 42 -1.14 5.19 21.51
C PHE A 42 -2.65 4.95 21.49
N ASN A 43 -3.36 5.26 22.56
CA ASN A 43 -4.81 5.12 22.61
C ASN A 43 -5.53 6.18 21.74
N MET A 44 -5.05 7.42 21.71
CA MET A 44 -5.57 8.48 20.83
C MET A 44 -5.42 8.13 19.34
N PHE A 45 -4.38 7.36 18.99
CA PHE A 45 -4.09 7.00 17.61
C PHE A 45 -4.61 5.61 17.18
N PHE A 46 -4.66 4.64 18.10
CA PHE A 46 -4.95 3.23 17.81
C PHE A 46 -6.07 2.61 18.66
N GLY A 47 -6.50 3.28 19.74
CA GLY A 47 -7.40 2.69 20.75
C GLY A 47 -8.75 3.41 20.94
N GLY A 48 -8.94 4.61 20.40
CA GLY A 48 -10.17 5.38 20.55
C GLY A 48 -10.06 6.75 19.91
N SER A 49 -11.00 7.07 19.02
CA SER A 49 -11.10 8.26 18.17
C SER A 49 -10.47 9.55 18.72
N PRO A 50 -9.66 10.30 17.94
CA PRO A 50 -9.10 11.60 18.34
C PRO A 50 -10.15 12.71 18.55
N PHE A 51 -11.44 12.42 18.39
CA PHE A 51 -12.55 13.37 18.53
C PHE A 51 -13.55 13.01 19.63
N ALA A 52 -13.29 12.02 20.48
CA ALA A 52 -14.20 11.61 21.55
C ALA A 52 -13.62 11.88 22.95
N PRO A 53 -14.15 12.84 23.73
CA PRO A 53 -13.63 13.17 25.06
C PRO A 53 -14.06 12.19 26.17
N GLN A 54 -14.46 10.96 25.83
CA GLN A 54 -14.86 9.94 26.81
C GLN A 54 -14.34 8.57 26.37
N GLY A 55 -13.08 8.29 26.69
CA GLY A 55 -12.48 6.98 26.50
C GLY A 55 -13.13 5.96 27.45
N TYR A 56 -14.06 5.15 26.92
CA TYR A 56 -14.41 3.89 27.57
C TYR A 56 -13.22 2.95 27.43
N VAL A 57 -12.44 2.85 28.50
CA VAL A 57 -11.33 1.92 28.63
C VAL A 57 -11.90 0.50 28.66
N PHE A 58 -11.89 -0.21 27.53
CA PHE A 58 -12.05 -1.66 27.55
C PHE A 58 -10.74 -2.27 28.06
N ARG A 59 -10.54 -2.26 29.39
CA ARG A 59 -9.55 -3.14 30.01
C ARG A 59 -10.11 -4.56 29.94
N SER A 60 -9.59 -5.34 29.00
CA SER A 60 -9.66 -6.81 29.07
C SER A 60 -8.91 -7.25 30.33
N GLN A 61 -9.60 -7.34 31.46
CA GLN A 61 -9.09 -8.04 32.63
C GLN A 61 -9.68 -9.45 32.62
N PHE A 62 -8.85 -10.41 32.19
CA PHE A 62 -9.08 -11.82 32.41
C PHE A 62 -9.06 -12.07 33.93
N GLY A 63 -10.22 -12.43 34.50
CA GLY A 63 -10.35 -12.99 35.84
C GLY A 63 -10.58 -11.99 36.98
N GLY A 64 -11.77 -12.06 37.59
CA GLY A 64 -12.00 -11.68 38.99
C GLY A 64 -12.98 -10.53 39.25
N PHE A 65 -14.23 -10.89 39.59
CA PHE A 65 -15.26 -10.13 40.33
C PHE A 65 -15.69 -8.72 39.85
N PRO A 66 -17.00 -8.46 39.65
CA PRO A 66 -17.48 -7.14 39.27
C PRO A 66 -17.42 -6.15 40.46
N PRO A 67 -16.82 -4.95 40.30
CA PRO A 67 -16.96 -3.90 41.29
C PRO A 67 -18.36 -3.29 41.20
N ARG A 68 -19.07 -3.29 42.34
CA ARG A 68 -20.38 -2.67 42.53
C ARG A 68 -20.38 -1.21 42.09
N ALA A 69 -21.29 -0.87 41.19
CA ALA A 69 -21.65 0.50 40.85
C ALA A 69 -22.12 1.24 42.11
N ARG A 70 -21.33 2.21 42.60
CA ARG A 70 -21.78 3.20 43.57
C ARG A 70 -22.19 4.43 42.78
N GLY A 71 -23.48 4.76 42.83
CA GLY A 71 -24.04 5.96 42.26
C GLY A 71 -23.35 7.22 42.81
N GLY A 72 -23.09 8.15 41.91
CA GLY A 72 -22.58 9.48 42.20
C GLY A 72 -22.94 10.39 41.04
N ALA A 73 -24.09 11.03 41.14
CA ALA A 73 -24.46 12.14 40.29
C ALA A 73 -23.65 13.38 40.69
N GLN A 74 -22.96 14.00 39.74
CA GLN A 74 -22.57 15.43 39.61
C GLN A 74 -21.49 15.51 38.53
N GLN A 75 -21.83 15.84 37.29
CA GLN A 75 -22.08 17.20 36.77
C GLN A 75 -20.82 18.09 36.83
N GLY A 76 -20.40 18.57 35.65
CA GLY A 76 -19.62 19.79 35.51
C GLY A 76 -18.30 19.62 34.78
N GLY A 77 -18.23 20.10 33.53
CA GLY A 77 -16.95 20.26 32.84
C GLY A 77 -17.14 20.55 31.36
N GLY A 78 -17.32 21.83 31.03
CA GLY A 78 -17.54 22.30 29.67
C GLY A 78 -16.40 21.92 28.73
N GLY A 79 -16.73 21.09 27.74
CA GLY A 79 -16.04 21.04 26.47
C GLY A 79 -17.10 21.24 25.41
N ALA A 80 -16.89 22.17 24.48
CA ALA A 80 -17.69 22.29 23.27
C ALA A 80 -17.44 21.08 22.33
N GLY A 81 -17.54 19.88 22.88
CA GLY A 81 -17.71 18.68 22.11
C GLY A 81 -19.12 18.76 21.55
N VAL A 82 -19.22 18.77 20.23
CA VAL A 82 -20.50 18.54 19.56
C VAL A 82 -21.08 17.27 20.21
N SER A 83 -22.15 17.41 21.00
CA SER A 83 -22.86 16.29 21.58
C SER A 83 -23.63 15.62 20.45
N LEU A 84 -22.88 14.91 19.62
CA LEU A 84 -23.43 14.11 18.54
C LEU A 84 -24.33 13.04 19.20
N PRO A 85 -25.59 12.87 18.73
CA PRO A 85 -26.49 11.85 19.23
C PRO A 85 -25.79 10.48 19.28
N PRO A 86 -26.17 9.57 20.20
CA PRO A 86 -25.52 8.27 20.44
C PRO A 86 -25.50 7.26 19.27
N GLY A 87 -25.75 7.69 18.03
CA GLY A 87 -25.50 6.94 16.79
C GLY A 87 -24.57 7.64 15.80
N MET A 88 -24.32 8.95 15.92
CA MET A 88 -23.45 9.69 14.99
C MET A 88 -21.96 9.47 15.29
N ALA A 89 -21.59 9.18 16.54
CA ALA A 89 -20.21 8.79 16.90
C ALA A 89 -19.79 7.47 16.23
N GLN A 90 -20.71 6.49 16.12
CA GLN A 90 -20.50 5.24 15.39
C GLN A 90 -20.31 5.46 13.88
N ILE A 91 -21.05 6.39 13.27
CA ILE A 91 -20.90 6.70 11.84
C ILE A 91 -19.54 7.35 11.57
N LEU A 92 -19.09 8.26 12.45
CA LEU A 92 -17.77 8.88 12.36
C LEU A 92 -16.61 7.87 12.49
N GLN A 93 -16.80 6.76 13.20
CA GLN A 93 -15.81 5.68 13.28
C GLN A 93 -15.65 4.91 11.95
N LEU A 94 -16.70 4.87 11.11
CA LEU A 94 -16.64 4.23 9.80
C LEU A 94 -16.07 5.16 8.71
N LEU A 95 -16.02 6.46 8.97
CA LEU A 95 -15.47 7.47 8.06
C LEU A 95 -14.08 7.11 7.49
N PRO A 96 -13.07 6.66 8.27
CA PRO A 96 -11.78 6.26 7.70
C PRO A 96 -11.88 5.08 6.71
N ILE A 97 -12.76 4.12 6.98
CA ILE A 97 -12.99 2.99 6.06
C ILE A 97 -13.69 3.49 4.79
N PHE A 98 -14.69 4.35 4.93
CA PHE A 98 -15.35 4.99 3.80
C PHE A 98 -14.38 5.81 2.96
N LEU A 99 -13.46 6.55 3.58
CA LEU A 99 -12.42 7.29 2.86
C LEU A 99 -11.49 6.36 2.09
N LEU A 100 -11.06 5.24 2.68
CA LEU A 100 -10.23 4.25 1.97
C LEU A 100 -10.97 3.65 0.78
N VAL A 101 -12.24 3.28 0.94
CA VAL A 101 -13.07 2.74 -0.15
C VAL A 101 -13.28 3.77 -1.24
N LEU A 102 -13.57 5.02 -0.86
CA LEU A 102 -13.75 6.12 -1.81
C LEU A 102 -12.46 6.40 -2.58
N LEU A 103 -11.31 6.47 -1.89
CA LEU A 103 -10.00 6.66 -2.53
C LEU A 103 -9.64 5.48 -3.44
N ALA A 104 -9.98 4.25 -3.06
CA ALA A 104 -9.78 3.08 -3.91
C ALA A 104 -10.65 3.14 -5.17
N TYR A 105 -11.88 3.65 -5.08
CA TYR A 105 -12.78 3.81 -6.22
C TYR A 105 -12.36 4.98 -7.13
N LEU A 106 -12.03 6.13 -6.55
CA LEU A 106 -11.58 7.32 -7.29
C LEU A 106 -10.16 7.13 -7.87
N GLY A 107 -9.34 6.31 -7.24
CA GLY A 107 -7.99 5.95 -7.69
C GLY A 107 -7.97 4.84 -8.74
N GLN A 108 -9.12 4.36 -9.22
CA GLN A 108 -9.14 3.39 -10.30
C GLN A 108 -8.55 4.04 -11.56
N PRO A 109 -7.46 3.48 -12.12
CA PRO A 109 -6.92 3.98 -13.37
C PRO A 109 -8.00 3.87 -14.44
N SER A 110 -8.16 4.94 -15.23
CA SER A 110 -8.96 4.89 -16.45
C SER A 110 -8.53 3.68 -17.27
N ALA A 111 -9.50 2.94 -17.83
CA ALA A 111 -9.20 1.74 -18.61
C ALA A 111 -8.09 2.05 -19.64
N PRO A 112 -7.05 1.18 -19.75
CA PRO A 112 -5.93 1.45 -20.62
C PRO A 112 -6.40 1.56 -22.08
N GLU A 113 -5.80 2.44 -22.88
CA GLU A 113 -6.27 2.65 -24.26
C GLU A 113 -5.93 1.48 -25.19
N TYR A 114 -5.04 0.59 -24.75
CA TYR A 114 -4.60 -0.61 -25.45
C TYR A 114 -4.44 -1.81 -24.49
N SER A 115 -4.25 -2.99 -25.08
CA SER A 115 -3.89 -4.22 -24.38
C SER A 115 -2.91 -5.04 -25.19
N LEU A 116 -1.92 -5.67 -24.54
CA LEU A 116 -1.01 -6.62 -25.20
C LEU A 116 -1.67 -7.98 -25.47
N GLN A 117 -2.78 -8.27 -24.79
CA GLN A 117 -3.54 -9.50 -24.94
C GLN A 117 -4.91 -9.19 -25.53
N ARG A 118 -5.38 -10.08 -26.39
CA ARG A 118 -6.74 -9.98 -26.94
C ARG A 118 -7.74 -10.18 -25.81
N GLY A 119 -8.62 -9.20 -25.63
CA GLY A 119 -9.68 -9.25 -24.62
C GLY A 119 -11.04 -8.94 -25.24
N GLY A 120 -12.12 -9.15 -24.49
CA GLY A 120 -13.47 -8.90 -25.00
C GLY A 120 -13.72 -7.44 -25.44
N ARG A 121 -13.02 -6.48 -24.82
CA ARG A 121 -13.07 -5.06 -25.21
C ARG A 121 -12.03 -4.71 -26.28
N TYR A 122 -10.81 -5.27 -26.18
CA TYR A 122 -9.69 -5.03 -27.10
C TYR A 122 -9.64 -6.10 -28.20
N GLY A 123 -10.45 -5.93 -29.23
CA GLY A 123 -10.61 -6.91 -30.31
C GLY A 123 -9.78 -6.64 -31.56
N ALA A 124 -9.42 -5.38 -31.82
CA ALA A 124 -8.81 -4.95 -33.07
C ALA A 124 -7.27 -4.97 -32.97
N PRO A 125 -6.58 -5.77 -33.81
CA PRO A 125 -5.12 -5.86 -33.78
C PRO A 125 -4.45 -4.70 -34.54
N LEU A 126 -3.45 -4.09 -33.92
CA LEU A 126 -2.49 -3.18 -34.54
C LEU A 126 -1.07 -3.68 -34.25
N ALA A 127 -0.10 -3.18 -35.00
CA ALA A 127 1.32 -3.45 -34.77
C ALA A 127 2.11 -2.14 -34.67
N THR A 128 3.16 -2.14 -33.85
CA THR A 128 4.08 -0.98 -33.77
C THR A 128 4.94 -0.87 -35.02
N VAL A 129 5.27 0.35 -35.45
CA VAL A 129 5.95 0.58 -36.73
C VAL A 129 7.40 0.07 -36.71
N ARG A 130 8.09 0.14 -35.57
CA ARG A 130 9.53 -0.16 -35.49
C ARG A 130 9.86 -1.63 -35.32
N ARG A 131 9.07 -2.32 -34.49
CA ARG A 131 9.35 -3.69 -34.04
C ARG A 131 8.24 -4.69 -34.36
N ASN A 132 7.17 -4.24 -35.03
CA ASN A 132 6.00 -5.06 -35.35
C ASN A 132 5.42 -5.78 -34.12
N VAL A 133 5.44 -5.12 -32.96
CA VAL A 133 4.88 -5.70 -31.74
C VAL A 133 3.35 -5.63 -31.83
N PRO A 134 2.62 -6.76 -31.74
CA PRO A 134 1.17 -6.77 -31.83
C PRO A 134 0.56 -6.24 -30.54
N PHE A 135 -0.42 -5.36 -30.67
CA PHE A 135 -1.24 -4.86 -29.57
C PHE A 135 -2.69 -4.71 -30.02
N PHE A 136 -3.60 -4.71 -29.05
CA PHE A 136 -5.04 -4.70 -29.30
C PHE A 136 -5.65 -3.41 -28.78
N VAL A 137 -6.54 -2.84 -29.58
CA VAL A 137 -7.31 -1.64 -29.23
C VAL A 137 -8.80 -1.94 -29.29
N ASN A 138 -9.61 -1.08 -28.66
CA ASN A 138 -11.07 -1.20 -28.71
C ASN A 138 -11.59 -0.91 -30.12
N ASP A 139 -11.16 0.21 -30.71
CA ASP A 139 -11.54 0.64 -32.06
C ASP A 139 -10.35 1.34 -32.74
N VAL A 140 -10.01 0.87 -33.95
CA VAL A 140 -8.90 1.41 -34.76
C VAL A 140 -9.18 2.85 -35.17
N ALA A 141 -10.42 3.16 -35.59
CA ALA A 141 -10.77 4.49 -36.09
C ALA A 141 -10.74 5.54 -34.97
N ALA A 142 -11.17 5.17 -33.76
CA ALA A 142 -11.08 6.02 -32.58
C ALA A 142 -9.62 6.31 -32.21
N ILE A 143 -8.77 5.30 -32.23
CA ILE A 143 -7.34 5.45 -31.95
C ILE A 143 -6.65 6.30 -33.00
N ASP A 144 -6.90 6.10 -34.29
CA ASP A 144 -6.26 6.90 -35.34
C ASP A 144 -6.68 8.38 -35.30
N LYS A 145 -7.89 8.67 -34.79
CA LYS A 145 -8.34 10.05 -34.55
C LYS A 145 -7.59 10.73 -33.40
N VAL A 146 -7.34 10.01 -32.30
CA VAL A 146 -6.63 10.55 -31.11
C VAL A 146 -5.11 10.53 -31.31
N TYR A 147 -4.61 9.50 -31.99
CA TYR A 147 -3.22 9.20 -32.27
C TYR A 147 -3.01 9.02 -33.78
N PRO A 148 -2.96 10.12 -34.56
CA PRO A 148 -2.74 10.03 -35.99
C PRO A 148 -1.46 9.26 -36.33
N PRO A 149 -1.47 8.47 -37.42
CA PRO A 149 -0.28 7.76 -37.87
C PRO A 149 0.85 8.77 -38.08
N THR A 150 2.08 8.42 -37.69
CA THR A 150 3.30 9.28 -37.72
C THR A 150 3.34 10.46 -36.73
N SER A 151 2.30 10.68 -35.91
CA SER A 151 2.34 11.74 -34.90
C SER A 151 3.30 11.43 -33.75
N ARG A 152 3.84 12.48 -33.09
CA ARG A 152 4.67 12.29 -31.87
C ARG A 152 3.89 11.60 -30.75
N LYS A 153 2.58 11.81 -30.66
CA LYS A 153 1.71 11.14 -29.69
C LYS A 153 1.64 9.64 -29.98
N ARG A 154 1.43 9.26 -31.25
CA ARG A 154 1.45 7.87 -31.69
C ARG A 154 2.79 7.19 -31.41
N MET A 155 3.91 7.87 -31.68
CA MET A 155 5.24 7.35 -31.39
C MET A 155 5.46 7.12 -29.88
N ARG A 156 4.93 7.98 -29.01
CA ARG A 156 4.99 7.79 -27.55
C ARG A 156 4.17 6.58 -27.11
N LEU A 157 2.95 6.44 -27.61
CA LEU A 157 2.10 5.28 -27.38
C LEU A 157 2.79 3.99 -27.82
N GLU A 158 3.35 3.95 -29.03
CA GLU A 158 4.08 2.77 -29.53
C GLU A 158 5.35 2.47 -28.72
N ASN A 159 6.07 3.49 -28.24
CA ASN A 159 7.19 3.29 -27.32
C ASN A 159 6.74 2.66 -25.99
N GLU A 160 5.61 3.09 -25.45
CA GLU A 160 5.02 2.55 -24.22
C GLU A 160 4.61 1.08 -24.42
N VAL A 161 3.88 0.79 -25.50
CA VAL A 161 3.53 -0.58 -25.90
C VAL A 161 4.77 -1.47 -26.05
N GLU A 162 5.83 -0.98 -26.69
CA GLU A 162 7.08 -1.73 -26.84
C GLU A 162 7.79 -1.97 -25.50
N ASN A 163 7.77 -0.99 -24.59
CA ASN A 163 8.36 -1.13 -23.27
C ASN A 163 7.58 -2.14 -22.41
N ASP A 164 6.25 -2.06 -22.39
CA ASP A 164 5.40 -3.01 -21.66
C ASP A 164 5.56 -4.43 -22.21
N TYR A 165 5.62 -4.57 -23.53
CA TYR A 165 5.85 -5.86 -24.17
C TYR A 165 7.22 -6.43 -23.82
N LYS A 166 8.25 -5.59 -23.79
CA LYS A 166 9.59 -5.97 -23.33
C LYS A 166 9.57 -6.42 -21.88
N GLU A 167 8.94 -5.66 -20.98
CA GLU A 167 8.84 -6.01 -19.56
C GLU A 167 8.10 -7.35 -19.37
N MET A 168 6.98 -7.54 -20.06
CA MET A 168 6.25 -8.81 -20.06
C MET A 168 7.14 -9.98 -20.50
N LEU A 169 7.89 -9.83 -21.60
CA LEU A 169 8.82 -10.85 -22.07
C LEU A 169 9.97 -11.10 -21.09
N GLN A 170 10.49 -10.05 -20.45
CA GLN A 170 11.53 -10.18 -19.41
C GLN A 170 11.02 -10.98 -18.22
N GLN A 171 9.82 -10.70 -17.73
CA GLN A 171 9.21 -11.44 -16.62
C GLN A 171 8.96 -12.90 -16.98
N LYS A 172 8.45 -13.17 -18.19
CA LYS A 172 8.27 -14.55 -18.67
C LYS A 172 9.58 -15.29 -18.81
N CYS A 173 10.59 -14.67 -19.42
CA CYS A 173 11.93 -15.23 -19.53
C CYS A 173 12.56 -15.51 -18.15
N TYR A 174 12.41 -14.59 -17.21
CA TYR A 174 12.87 -14.80 -15.83
C TYR A 174 12.19 -16.03 -15.20
N ASN A 175 10.87 -16.15 -15.35
CA ASN A 175 10.11 -17.29 -14.85
C ASN A 175 10.57 -18.62 -15.49
N GLU A 176 10.79 -18.65 -16.80
CA GLU A 176 11.32 -19.82 -17.50
C GLU A 176 12.70 -20.24 -16.97
N ARG A 177 13.62 -19.27 -16.80
CA ARG A 177 14.95 -19.53 -16.23
C ARG A 177 14.88 -20.02 -14.80
N MET A 178 13.97 -19.47 -13.99
CA MET A 178 13.74 -19.94 -12.62
C MET A 178 13.24 -21.39 -12.59
N ILE A 179 12.34 -21.76 -13.50
CA ILE A 179 11.87 -23.15 -13.64
C ILE A 179 13.03 -24.06 -14.08
N GLN A 180 13.84 -23.63 -15.04
CA GLN A 180 15.02 -24.37 -15.48
C GLN A 180 16.01 -24.61 -14.33
N GLN A 181 16.34 -23.58 -13.56
CA GLN A 181 17.21 -23.69 -12.38
C GLN A 181 16.63 -24.64 -11.33
N ARG A 182 15.30 -24.60 -11.11
CA ARG A 182 14.61 -25.51 -10.19
C ARG A 182 14.78 -26.97 -10.60
N TYR A 183 14.69 -27.30 -11.89
CA TYR A 183 14.94 -28.67 -12.37
C TYR A 183 16.37 -29.13 -12.08
N THR A 184 17.35 -28.26 -12.31
CA THR A 184 18.75 -28.55 -11.98
C THR A 184 18.95 -28.78 -10.48
N TYR A 185 18.33 -27.96 -9.63
CA TYR A 185 18.39 -28.09 -8.17
C TYR A 185 17.83 -29.44 -7.67
N PHE A 186 16.72 -29.92 -8.25
CA PHE A 186 16.13 -31.22 -7.91
C PHE A 186 16.80 -32.42 -8.59
N GLY A 187 18.01 -32.27 -9.13
CA GLY A 187 18.77 -33.37 -9.76
C GLY A 187 18.23 -33.83 -11.11
N ARG A 188 17.37 -33.04 -11.78
CA ARG A 188 16.80 -33.32 -13.11
C ARG A 188 17.48 -32.48 -14.20
N ALA A 189 18.80 -32.58 -14.30
CA ALA A 189 19.60 -31.77 -15.21
C ALA A 189 19.24 -31.98 -16.69
N ASP A 190 18.91 -33.20 -17.11
CA ASP A 190 18.54 -33.49 -18.51
C ASP A 190 17.26 -32.75 -18.92
N LYS A 191 16.28 -32.69 -18.01
CA LYS A 191 15.04 -31.92 -18.24
C LYS A 191 15.29 -30.41 -18.25
N ALA A 192 16.22 -29.93 -17.43
CA ALA A 192 16.61 -28.51 -17.45
C ALA A 192 17.27 -28.13 -18.79
N ARG A 193 18.11 -29.00 -19.36
CA ARG A 193 18.76 -28.78 -20.66
C ARG A 193 17.80 -28.88 -21.84
N ALA A 194 16.84 -29.79 -21.76
CA ALA A 194 15.81 -29.94 -22.80
C ALA A 194 14.70 -28.88 -22.74
N MET A 195 14.62 -28.08 -21.67
CA MET A 195 13.65 -27.00 -21.54
C MET A 195 14.05 -25.83 -22.44
N GLU A 196 13.25 -25.57 -23.47
CA GLU A 196 13.41 -24.40 -24.31
C GLU A 196 12.88 -23.13 -23.62
N LEU A 197 13.63 -22.04 -23.77
CA LEU A 197 13.33 -20.72 -23.19
C LEU A 197 12.73 -19.81 -24.28
N GLU A 198 11.54 -20.14 -24.74
CA GLU A 198 10.90 -19.50 -25.90
C GLU A 198 10.75 -17.99 -25.72
N HIS A 199 10.32 -17.52 -24.54
CA HIS A 199 10.16 -16.09 -24.29
C HIS A 199 11.50 -15.36 -24.15
N CYS A 200 12.54 -16.05 -23.67
CA CYS A 200 13.90 -15.50 -23.69
C CYS A 200 14.46 -15.35 -25.12
N LYS A 201 14.21 -16.35 -26.00
CA LYS A 201 14.59 -16.26 -27.42
C LYS A 201 13.89 -15.08 -28.09
N GLN A 202 12.57 -14.97 -27.91
CA GLN A 202 11.76 -13.88 -28.46
C GLN A 202 12.20 -12.49 -27.97
N LEU A 203 12.54 -12.36 -26.69
CA LEU A 203 13.07 -11.11 -26.13
C LEU A 203 14.35 -10.66 -26.85
N ASN A 204 15.26 -11.60 -27.12
CA ASN A 204 16.52 -11.32 -27.81
C ASN A 204 16.32 -11.05 -29.32
N GLU A 205 15.36 -11.71 -29.97
CA GLU A 205 15.06 -11.46 -31.37
C GLU A 205 14.52 -10.03 -31.58
N VAL A 206 13.50 -9.68 -30.79
CA VAL A 206 12.77 -8.41 -30.91
C VAL A 206 13.57 -7.25 -30.32
N PHE A 207 14.24 -7.44 -29.17
CA PHE A 207 14.92 -6.37 -28.42
C PHE A 207 16.43 -6.54 -28.25
N GLY A 208 17.01 -7.66 -28.67
CA GLY A 208 18.44 -7.90 -28.55
C GLY A 208 19.26 -6.96 -29.43
N THR A 209 20.47 -6.67 -28.96
CA THR A 209 21.49 -5.97 -29.74
C THR A 209 22.02 -6.90 -30.84
N ALA A 210 22.64 -6.35 -31.90
CA ALA A 210 23.14 -7.15 -33.03
C ALA A 210 24.04 -8.33 -32.61
N SER A 211 24.73 -8.22 -31.47
CA SER A 211 25.56 -9.29 -30.89
C SER A 211 24.75 -10.47 -30.31
N GLY A 212 23.54 -10.22 -29.80
CA GLY A 212 22.66 -11.27 -29.26
C GLY A 212 21.91 -12.08 -30.32
N ARG A 213 21.67 -11.50 -31.50
CA ARG A 213 20.99 -12.19 -32.62
C ARG A 213 21.82 -13.33 -33.23
N VAL A 214 23.15 -13.18 -33.21
CA VAL A 214 24.07 -14.23 -33.69
C VAL A 214 24.13 -15.42 -32.73
N ALA A 215 24.03 -15.17 -31.41
CA ALA A 215 24.01 -16.25 -30.41
C ALA A 215 22.70 -17.06 -30.40
N ALA A 216 21.56 -16.43 -30.71
CA ALA A 216 20.26 -17.10 -30.78
C ALA A 216 20.08 -17.96 -32.03
N ALA A 217 20.83 -17.68 -33.12
CA ALA A 217 20.78 -18.47 -34.36
C ALA A 217 21.77 -19.65 -34.39
N ALA A 218 22.63 -19.77 -33.37
CA ALA A 218 23.75 -20.72 -33.33
C ALA A 218 23.61 -21.82 -32.26
N GLY A 219 22.48 -21.90 -31.55
CA GLY A 219 22.19 -22.93 -30.54
C GLY A 219 20.82 -23.54 -30.78
#